data_AF-A0A843BE56-F1
#
_entry.id   AF-A0A843BE56-F1
#
_cell.length_a   1.000
_cell.length_b   1.000
_cell.length_c   1.000
_cell.angle_alpha   90.00
_cell.angle_beta   90.00
_cell.angle_gamma   90.00
#
_symmetry.space_group_name_H-M   'P 1'
#
loop_
_entity.id
_entity.type
_entity.pdbx_description
1 polymer ?
#
loop_
_entity_poly.entity_id
_entity_poly.type
_entity_poly.pdbx_seq_one_letter_code
_entity_poly.pdbx_strand_id
1 'polypeptide(L)' 'MEISPLRSEADYKAMLAEVSALIELDPDGESPEGERLEVLGLLVAVYEAKHYPISAQSPIEAATRR' A
#
# COMPACT_ATOMS: atom_id res chain seq x y z
N MET A 1 19.71 1.69 2.16
CA MET A 1 18.28 1.57 2.51
C MET A 1 18.02 0.12 2.88
N GLU A 2 17.53 -0.14 4.09
CA GLU A 2 17.13 -1.48 4.54
C GLU A 2 15.60 -1.58 4.44
N ILE A 3 15.10 -2.61 3.75
CA ILE A 3 13.66 -2.85 3.59
C ILE A 3 13.31 -4.20 4.20
N SER A 4 12.37 -4.19 5.13
CA SER A 4 11.88 -5.41 5.77
C SER A 4 10.89 -6.14 4.87
N PRO A 5 10.90 -7.49 4.86
CA PRO A 5 9.95 -8.26 4.07
C PRO A 5 8.52 -8.11 4.63
N LEU A 6 7.55 -8.01 3.72
CA LEU A 6 6.13 -7.88 4.04
C LEU A 6 5.46 -9.26 4.08
N ARG A 7 5.40 -9.90 5.26
CA ARG A 7 4.93 -11.30 5.42
C ARG A 7 3.67 -11.45 6.26
N SER A 8 3.38 -10.49 7.11
CA SER A 8 2.25 -10.52 8.04
C SER A 8 1.44 -9.23 7.99
N GLU A 9 0.24 -9.27 8.57
CA GLU A 9 -0.60 -8.08 8.72
C GLU A 9 0.07 -7.02 9.61
N ALA A 10 0.90 -7.43 10.58
CA ALA A 10 1.67 -6.50 11.41
C ALA A 10 2.72 -5.76 10.58
N ASP A 11 3.46 -6.47 9.73
CA ASP A 11 4.40 -5.85 8.78
C ASP A 11 3.66 -4.89 7.84
N TYR A 12 2.47 -5.28 7.37
CA TYR A 12 1.64 -4.47 6.49
C TYR A 12 1.23 -3.15 7.14
N LYS A 13 0.73 -3.20 8.37
CA LYS A 13 0.35 -1.98 9.12
C LYS A 13 1.55 -1.08 9.41
N ALA A 14 2.70 -1.66 9.75
CA ALA A 14 3.93 -0.89 9.97
C ALA A 14 4.38 -0.19 8.67
N MET A 15 4.37 -0.92 7.55
CA MET A 15 4.76 -0.38 6.25
C MET A 15 3.77 0.68 5.74
N LEU A 16 2.47 0.50 5.98
CA LEU A 16 1.46 1.52 5.67
C LEU A 16 1.67 2.82 6.47
N ALA A 17 1.97 2.72 7.76
CA ALA A 17 2.24 3.91 8.58
C ALA A 17 3.45 4.69 8.02
N GLU A 18 4.45 3.97 7.55
CA GLU A 18 5.64 4.56 6.95
C GLU A 18 5.38 5.18 5.58
N VAL A 19 4.62 4.51 4.72
CA VAL A 19 4.15 5.09 3.43
C VAL A 19 3.33 6.35 3.69
N SER A 20 2.43 6.36 4.68
CA SER A 20 1.64 7.53 5.05
C SER A 20 2.53 8.71 5.47
N ALA A 21 3.54 8.45 6.31
CA ALA A 21 4.47 9.49 6.74
C ALA A 21 5.29 10.05 5.58
N LEU A 22 5.68 9.22 4.60
CA LEU A 22 6.39 9.65 3.40
C LEU A 22 5.49 10.45 2.44
N ILE A 23 4.21 10.10 2.32
CA ILE A 23 3.25 10.89 1.54
C ILE A 23 3.03 12.26 2.19
N GLU A 24 2.90 12.31 3.51
CA GLU A 24 2.77 13.58 4.26
C GLU A 24 4.01 14.47 4.15
N LEU A 25 5.19 13.85 4.01
CA LEU A 25 6.45 14.56 3.80
C LEU A 25 6.54 15.21 2.41
N ASP A 26 5.80 14.70 1.43
CA ASP A 26 5.80 15.14 0.02
C ASP A 26 7.22 15.31 -0.58
N PRO A 27 8.08 14.26 -0.52
CA PRO A 27 9.45 14.35 -0.98
C PRO A 27 9.53 14.44 -2.51
N ASP A 28 10.58 15.09 -3.02
CA ASP A 28 10.90 15.04 -4.44
C ASP A 28 11.10 13.58 -4.89
N GLY A 29 10.58 13.22 -6.08
CA GLY A 29 10.65 11.85 -6.57
C GLY A 29 12.07 11.31 -6.76
N GLU A 30 13.04 12.18 -7.06
CA GLU A 30 14.47 11.83 -7.21
C GLU A 30 15.23 11.83 -5.88
N SER A 31 14.56 12.17 -4.77
CA SER A 31 15.17 12.12 -3.44
C SER A 31 15.20 10.68 -2.89
N PRO A 32 16.10 10.38 -1.93
CA PRO A 32 16.12 9.09 -1.26
C PRO A 32 14.77 8.71 -0.61
N GLU A 33 14.04 9.69 -0.09
CA GLU A 33 12.70 9.51 0.49
C GLU A 33 11.65 9.20 -0.57
N GLY A 34 11.73 9.85 -1.75
CA GLY A 34 10.88 9.59 -2.91
C GLY A 34 11.09 8.19 -3.48
N GLU A 35 12.35 7.80 -3.71
CA GLU A 35 12.70 6.44 -4.14
C GLU A 35 12.19 5.39 -3.15
N ARG A 36 12.28 5.69 -1.86
CA ARG A 36 11.80 4.80 -0.81
C ARG A 36 10.27 4.69 -0.80
N LEU A 37 9.55 5.79 -0.97
CA LEU A 37 8.10 5.81 -1.08
C LEU A 37 7.63 4.95 -2.26
N GLU A 38 8.30 5.05 -3.41
CA GLU A 38 8.00 4.23 -4.59
C GLU A 38 8.12 2.73 -4.28
N VAL A 39 9.23 2.30 -3.68
CA VAL A 39 9.46 0.88 -3.38
C VAL A 39 8.47 0.34 -2.34
N LEU A 40 8.23 1.08 -1.25
CA LEU A 40 7.28 0.65 -0.23
C LEU A 40 5.85 0.60 -0.76
N GLY A 41 5.46 1.57 -1.58
CA GLY A 41 4.15 1.58 -2.25
C GLY A 41 3.94 0.33 -3.12
N LEU A 42 4.95 -0.08 -3.88
CA LEU A 42 4.88 -1.30 -4.68
C LEU A 42 4.74 -2.57 -3.82
N LEU A 43 5.47 -2.66 -2.72
CA LEU A 43 5.38 -3.82 -1.80
C LEU A 43 3.99 -3.92 -1.17
N VAL A 44 3.45 -2.79 -0.71
CA VAL A 44 2.08 -2.68 -0.20
C VAL A 44 1.07 -3.15 -1.24
N ALA A 45 1.15 -2.64 -2.47
CA ALA A 45 0.23 -3.01 -3.56
C ALA A 45 0.28 -4.52 -3.87
N VAL A 46 1.47 -5.13 -3.90
CA VAL A 46 1.63 -6.57 -4.12
C VAL A 46 1.02 -7.39 -2.98
N TYR A 47 1.17 -6.93 -1.73
CA TYR A 47 0.55 -7.59 -0.58
C TYR A 47 -0.97 -7.50 -0.62
N GLU A 48 -1.51 -6.31 -0.91
CA GLU A 48 -2.95 -6.07 -1.02
C GLU A 48 -3.58 -6.92 -2.13
N ALA A 49 -2.96 -6.99 -3.30
CA ALA A 49 -3.44 -7.83 -4.40
C ALA A 49 -3.56 -9.32 -4.02
N LYS A 50 -2.69 -9.80 -3.12
CA LYS A 50 -2.70 -11.19 -2.63
C LYS A 50 -3.71 -11.42 -1.50
N HIS A 51 -3.87 -10.46 -0.59
CA HIS A 51 -4.62 -10.64 0.66
C HIS A 51 -6.02 -10.03 0.62
N TYR A 52 -6.20 -8.96 -0.15
CA TYR A 52 -7.44 -8.23 -0.35
C TYR A 52 -7.79 -8.21 -1.85
N PRO A 53 -7.92 -9.37 -2.51
CA PRO A 53 -8.31 -9.40 -3.91
C PRO A 53 -9.65 -8.69 -4.05
N ILE A 54 -9.74 -7.75 -5.00
CA ILE A 54 -11.01 -7.12 -5.35
C ILE A 54 -11.89 -8.24 -5.93
N SER A 55 -12.76 -8.82 -5.10
CA SER A 55 -13.75 -9.76 -5.58
C SER A 55 -14.64 -9.02 -6.58
N ALA A 56 -14.94 -9.64 -7.73
CA ALA A 56 -15.78 -9.07 -8.79
C ALA A 56 -17.25 -8.82 -8.38
N GLN A 57 -17.56 -8.78 -7.08
CA GLN A 57 -18.86 -8.50 -6.52
C GLN A 57 -18.70 -7.72 -5.20
N SER A 58 -18.37 -6.43 -5.29
CA SER A 58 -18.59 -5.54 -4.15
C SER A 58 -20.11 -5.42 -3.91
N PRO A 59 -20.65 -5.74 -2.71
CA PRO A 59 -22.09 -5.70 -2.42
C PRO A 59 -22.75 -4.34 -2.66
N ILE A 60 -21.96 -3.26 -2.69
CA ILE A 60 -22.44 -1.90 -2.99
C ILE A 60 -22.94 -1.80 -4.44
N GLU A 61 -22.36 -2.53 -5.40
CA GLU A 61 -22.84 -2.53 -6.79
C GLU A 61 -24.18 -3.27 -6.97
N ALA A 62 -24.52 -4.20 -6.07
CA ALA A 62 -25.78 -4.92 -6.14
C ALA A 62 -27.00 -4.05 -5.76
N ALA A 63 -26.78 -2.95 -5.03
CA ALA A 63 -27.86 -2.10 -4.50
C ALA A 63 -28.44 -1.07 -5.50
N THR A 64 -27.79 -0.84 -6.64
CA THR A 64 -28.24 0.14 -7.66
C THR A 64 -29.19 -0.47 -8.71
N ARG A 65 -29.50 -1.78 -8.62
CA ARG A 65 -30.46 -2.42 -9.52
C ARG A 65 -31.80 -2.65 -8.82
N ARG A 66 -32.57 -1.58 -8.59
CA ARG A 66 -34.02 -1.63 -8.34
C ARG A 66 -34.71 -0.44 -8.96
#